data_AF-A0A925VLA2-F1
#
_entry.id   AF-A0A925VLA2-F1
#
_cell.length_a   1.000
_cell.length_b   1.000
_cell.length_c   1.000
_cell.angle_alpha   90.00
_cell.angle_beta   90.00
_cell.angle_gamma   90.00
#
_symmetry.space_group_name_H-M   'P 1'
#
loop_
_entity.id
_entity.type
_entity.pdbx_description
1 polymer ?
#
loop_
_entity_poly.entity_id
_entity_poly.type
_entity_poly.pdbx_seq_one_letter_code
_entity_poly.pdbx_strand_id
1 'polypeptide(L)'
;MSYTFHLPEFEGPLDLLLRLIERAELDITSIALAQVADEYLAHVRGLADPDPRALAEFLVIAARLLLIKSRALLPRTAVAGVVAAGGDADAEELAQQLKLYQQYKRAAEQLRASFDEERRLFVRQAPPPVIEIEQEL
;
A
#
# COMPACT_ATOMS: atom_id res chain seq x y z
N MET A 1 12.27 -33.57 8.95
CA MET A 1 12.90 -32.29 8.60
C MET A 1 11.84 -31.41 7.97
N SER A 2 11.31 -30.44 8.72
CA SER A 2 10.34 -29.47 8.21
C SER A 2 11.11 -28.36 7.49
N TYR A 3 10.96 -28.31 6.17
CA TYR A 3 11.60 -27.28 5.34
C TYR A 3 10.68 -26.05 5.33
N THR A 4 10.98 -25.07 6.17
CA THR A 4 10.26 -23.80 6.21
C THR A 4 10.76 -22.95 5.04
N PHE A 5 10.07 -23.00 3.90
CA PHE A 5 10.26 -22.00 2.86
C PHE A 5 9.58 -20.71 3.33
N HIS A 6 10.39 -19.76 3.79
CA HIS A 6 9.95 -18.40 3.98
C HIS A 6 9.81 -17.75 2.60
N LEU A 7 8.58 -17.41 2.20
CA LEU A 7 8.35 -16.29 1.30
C LEU A 7 8.30 -15.05 2.20
N PRO A 8 9.29 -14.16 2.18
CA PRO A 8 9.09 -12.81 2.66
C PRO A 8 8.57 -12.01 1.42
N GLU A 9 7.70 -11.02 1.48
CA GLU A 9 7.98 -9.72 2.10
C GLU A 9 6.80 -8.73 1.97
N PHE A 10 5.63 -9.15 1.48
CA PHE A 10 4.57 -8.21 1.09
C PHE A 10 3.27 -8.49 1.83
N GLU A 11 2.71 -7.45 2.44
CA GLU A 11 1.42 -7.51 3.14
C GLU A 11 0.21 -7.50 2.17
N GLY A 12 0.45 -7.56 0.86
CA GLY A 12 -0.58 -7.63 -0.17
C GLY A 12 -0.16 -7.01 -1.51
N PRO A 13 -1.10 -6.91 -2.46
CA PRO A 13 -0.81 -6.45 -3.82
C PRO A 13 -0.45 -4.96 -3.90
N LEU A 14 -0.98 -4.13 -2.99
CA LEU A 14 -0.67 -2.70 -2.93
C LEU A 14 0.76 -2.45 -2.42
N ASP A 15 1.24 -3.25 -1.46
CA ASP A 15 2.60 -3.14 -0.95
C ASP A 15 3.63 -3.52 -2.03
N LEU A 16 3.34 -4.60 -2.76
CA LEU A 16 4.15 -4.98 -3.91
C LEU A 16 4.22 -3.82 -4.91
N LEU A 17 3.08 -3.28 -5.33
CA LEU A 17 3.06 -2.14 -6.28
C LEU A 17 3.85 -0.94 -5.78
N LEU A 18 3.67 -0.58 -4.51
CA LEU A 18 4.38 0.55 -3.90
C LEU A 18 5.89 0.35 -4.00
N ARG A 19 6.39 -0.84 -3.66
CA ARG A 19 7.82 -1.16 -3.77
C ARG A 19 8.35 -1.12 -5.20
N LEU A 20 7.59 -1.61 -6.19
CA LEU A 20 8.01 -1.55 -7.60
C LEU A 20 8.13 -0.09 -8.07
N ILE A 21 7.18 0.76 -7.68
CA ILE A 21 7.18 2.20 -7.99
C ILE A 21 8.37 2.90 -7.31
N GLU A 22 8.60 2.62 -6.03
CA GLU A 22 9.72 3.19 -5.27
C GLU A 22 11.08 2.74 -5.84
N ARG A 23 11.21 1.47 -6.24
CA ARG A 23 12.41 0.93 -6.88
C ARG A 23 12.69 1.55 -8.25
N ALA A 24 11.64 1.92 -8.98
CA ALA A 24 11.75 2.60 -10.27
C ALA A 24 12.01 4.11 -10.13
N GLU A 25 12.08 4.65 -8.90
CA GLU A 25 12.22 6.08 -8.61
C GLU A 25 11.12 6.93 -9.27
N LEU A 26 9.88 6.40 -9.30
CA LEU A 26 8.73 7.06 -9.94
C LEU A 26 7.75 7.64 -8.91
N ASP A 27 7.10 8.74 -9.30
CA ASP A 27 5.93 9.25 -8.57
C ASP A 27 4.68 8.40 -8.82
N ILE A 28 3.84 8.24 -7.80
CA ILE A 28 2.57 7.49 -7.88
C ILE A 28 1.59 8.22 -8.82
N THR A 29 1.60 7.79 -10.10
CA THR A 29 0.84 8.36 -11.22
C THR A 29 0.31 7.25 -12.12
N SER A 30 -0.65 7.57 -13.00
CA SER A 30 -1.17 6.62 -14.00
C SER A 30 -0.10 6.11 -14.95
N ILE A 31 0.87 6.97 -15.32
CA ILE A 31 2.00 6.60 -16.17
C ILE A 31 2.92 5.62 -15.45
N ALA A 32 3.24 5.88 -14.17
CA ALA A 32 4.08 4.97 -13.38
C ALA A 32 3.45 3.58 -13.23
N LEU A 33 2.13 3.52 -12.98
CA LEU A 33 1.37 2.27 -12.90
C LEU A 33 1.46 1.46 -14.20
N ALA A 34 1.37 2.12 -15.35
CA ALA A 34 1.53 1.45 -16.65
C ALA A 34 2.95 0.91 -16.87
N GLN A 35 3.98 1.59 -16.36
CA GLN A 35 5.38 1.18 -16.48
C GLN A 35 5.70 -0.04 -15.60
N VAL A 36 5.21 -0.08 -14.36
CA VAL A 36 5.48 -1.19 -13.42
C VAL A 36 4.58 -2.41 -13.64
N ALA A 37 3.59 -2.33 -14.53
CA ALA A 37 2.61 -3.39 -14.76
C ALA A 37 3.25 -4.73 -15.16
N ASP A 38 4.25 -4.72 -16.05
CA ASP A 38 4.91 -5.96 -16.49
C ASP A 38 5.66 -6.64 -15.36
N GLU A 39 6.34 -5.84 -14.54
CA GLU A 39 7.11 -6.31 -13.40
C GLU A 39 6.19 -6.91 -12.34
N TYR A 40 5.04 -6.27 -12.09
CA TYR A 40 4.00 -6.81 -11.22
C TYR A 40 3.49 -8.17 -11.73
N LEU A 41 3.14 -8.25 -13.01
CA LEU A 41 2.67 -9.49 -13.64
C LEU A 41 3.73 -10.60 -13.60
N ALA A 42 5.00 -10.26 -13.80
CA ALA A 42 6.11 -11.21 -13.69
C ALA A 42 6.23 -11.76 -12.27
N HIS A 43 6.09 -10.90 -11.26
CA HIS A 43 6.12 -11.31 -9.86
C HIS A 43 4.96 -12.25 -9.51
N VAL A 44 3.74 -11.91 -9.93
CA VAL A 44 2.55 -12.76 -9.69
C VAL A 44 2.69 -14.13 -10.36
N ARG A 45 3.27 -14.21 -11.57
CA ARG A 45 3.52 -15.49 -12.25
C ARG A 45 4.62 -16.33 -11.58
N GLY A 46 5.52 -15.71 -10.83
CA GLY A 46 6.59 -16.36 -10.10
C GLY A 46 6.17 -16.94 -8.74
N LEU A 47 4.94 -16.69 -8.29
CA LEU A 47 4.41 -17.25 -7.03
C LEU A 47 4.30 -18.78 -7.14
N ALA A 48 5.04 -19.48 -6.28
CA ALA A 48 4.96 -20.94 -6.16
C ALA A 48 3.87 -21.33 -5.16
N ASP A 49 2.92 -22.16 -5.59
CA ASP A 49 1.81 -22.70 -4.79
C ASP A 49 1.07 -21.65 -3.91
N PRO A 50 0.58 -20.55 -4.50
CA PRO A 50 -0.11 -19.52 -3.73
C PRO A 50 -1.47 -20.01 -3.22
N ASP A 51 -1.82 -19.61 -1.99
CA ASP A 51 -3.19 -19.74 -1.49
C ASP A 51 -4.17 -19.10 -2.51
N PRO A 52 -5.18 -19.82 -3.02
CA PRO A 52 -6.13 -19.31 -3.99
C PRO A 52 -6.79 -17.99 -3.58
N ARG A 53 -7.02 -17.80 -2.27
CA ARG A 53 -7.62 -16.57 -1.76
C ARG A 53 -6.67 -15.38 -1.91
N ALA A 54 -5.42 -15.54 -1.49
CA ALA A 54 -4.40 -14.52 -1.66
C ALA A 54 -4.20 -14.22 -3.15
N LEU A 55 -4.09 -15.25 -4.01
CA LEU A 55 -3.91 -15.08 -5.45
C LEU A 55 -5.04 -14.25 -6.08
N ALA A 56 -6.29 -14.45 -5.65
CA ALA A 56 -7.42 -13.69 -6.17
C ALA A 56 -7.25 -12.17 -5.98
N GLU A 57 -6.71 -11.73 -4.85
CA GLU A 57 -6.45 -10.31 -4.57
C GLU A 57 -5.40 -9.72 -5.54
N PHE A 58 -4.34 -10.47 -5.84
CA PHE A 58 -3.34 -10.08 -6.83
C PHE A 58 -3.92 -10.03 -8.25
N LEU A 59 -4.79 -10.98 -8.60
CA LEU A 59 -5.41 -11.02 -9.94
C LEU A 59 -6.32 -9.83 -10.21
N VAL A 60 -7.04 -9.32 -9.20
CA VAL A 60 -7.85 -8.10 -9.34
C VAL A 60 -6.97 -6.92 -9.73
N ILE A 61 -5.84 -6.75 -9.05
CA ILE A 61 -4.90 -5.65 -9.34
C ILE A 61 -4.19 -5.87 -10.68
N ALA A 62 -3.80 -7.11 -11.00
CA ALA A 62 -3.21 -7.45 -12.30
C ALA A 62 -4.16 -7.08 -13.46
N ALA A 63 -5.45 -7.39 -13.34
CA ALA A 63 -6.44 -7.05 -14.35
C ALA A 63 -6.58 -5.53 -14.54
N ARG A 64 -6.59 -4.76 -13.43
CA ARG A 64 -6.59 -3.30 -13.48
C ARG A 64 -5.35 -2.75 -14.17
N LEU A 65 -4.16 -3.25 -13.83
CA LEU A 65 -2.89 -2.82 -14.44
C LEU A 65 -2.83 -3.12 -15.95
N LEU A 66 -3.31 -4.28 -16.38
CA LEU A 66 -3.42 -4.61 -17.81
C LEU A 66 -4.33 -3.62 -18.55
N LEU A 67 -5.47 -3.28 -17.96
CA LEU A 67 -6.39 -2.30 -18.52
C LEU A 67 -5.73 -0.92 -18.63
N ILE A 68 -5.08 -0.45 -17.57
CA ILE A 68 -4.34 0.82 -17.53
C ILE A 68 -3.26 0.84 -18.60
N LYS A 69 -2.42 -0.20 -18.67
CA LYS A 69 -1.31 -0.29 -19.64
C LYS A 69 -1.81 -0.34 -21.08
N SER A 70 -2.84 -1.14 -21.37
CA SER A 70 -3.39 -1.22 -22.74
C SER A 70 -3.88 0.15 -23.23
N ARG A 71 -4.59 0.90 -22.39
CA ARG A 71 -5.08 2.25 -22.72
C ARG A 71 -3.94 3.26 -22.84
N ALA A 72 -2.94 3.20 -21.96
CA ALA A 72 -1.77 4.07 -22.03
C ALA A 72 -1.00 3.92 -23.35
N LEU A 73 -1.01 2.72 -23.96
CA LEU A 73 -0.33 2.43 -25.22
C LEU A 73 -1.18 2.71 -26.46
N LEU A 74 -2.50 2.85 -26.34
CA LEU A 74 -3.40 3.03 -27.48
C LEU A 74 -3.44 4.50 -27.95
N PRO A 75 -3.37 4.77 -29.27
CA PRO A 75 -3.49 6.12 -29.80
C PRO A 75 -4.90 6.69 -29.56
N ARG A 76 -4.97 7.91 -29.01
CA ARG A 76 -6.22 8.63 -28.76
C ARG A 76 -6.82 9.12 -30.08
N THR A 77 -7.66 8.30 -30.73
CA THR A 77 -8.45 8.74 -31.89
C THR A 77 -9.69 9.52 -31.42
N ALA A 78 -10.17 10.48 -32.21
CA ALA A 78 -11.32 11.33 -31.85
C ALA A 78 -12.61 10.55 -31.51
N VAL A 79 -12.73 9.32 -32.00
CA VAL A 79 -13.88 8.41 -31.74
C VAL A 79 -13.71 7.64 -30.42
N ALA A 80 -12.49 7.53 -29.89
CA ALA A 80 -12.16 6.79 -28.67
C ALA A 80 -12.33 7.61 -27.37
N GLY A 81 -12.66 8.90 -27.46
CA GLY A 81 -12.72 9.82 -26.31
C GLY A 81 -13.67 9.39 -25.19
N VAL A 82 -14.77 8.71 -25.52
CA VAL A 82 -15.75 8.22 -24.52
C VAL A 82 -15.25 6.96 -23.79
N VAL A 83 -14.49 6.10 -24.45
CA VAL A 83 -13.95 4.84 -23.87
C VAL A 83 -12.64 5.07 -23.11
N ALA A 84 -11.89 6.09 -23.49
CA ALA A 84 -10.66 6.51 -22.83
C ALA A 84 -10.92 7.13 -21.44
N ALA A 85 -12.01 7.90 -21.29
CA ALA A 85 -12.35 8.59 -20.04
C ALA A 85 -12.49 7.66 -18.83
N GLY A 86 -13.11 6.48 -19.00
CA GLY A 86 -13.29 5.52 -17.91
C GLY A 86 -11.99 4.89 -17.39
N GLY A 87 -10.98 4.73 -18.26
CA GLY A 87 -9.71 4.12 -17.85
C GLY A 87 -8.70 5.05 -17.24
N ASP A 88 -8.74 6.32 -17.67
CA ASP A 88 -7.99 7.36 -16.99
C ASP A 88 -8.50 7.50 -15.53
N ALA A 89 -9.82 7.38 -15.31
CA ALA A 89 -10.42 7.34 -13.97
C ALA A 89 -9.98 6.11 -13.14
N ASP A 90 -10.01 4.90 -13.72
CA ASP A 90 -9.57 3.68 -13.01
C ASP A 90 -8.11 3.76 -12.54
N ALA A 91 -7.24 4.37 -13.37
CA ALA A 91 -5.83 4.58 -13.06
C ALA A 91 -5.62 5.60 -11.94
N GLU A 92 -6.37 6.71 -12.00
CA GLU A 92 -6.35 7.74 -10.96
C GLU A 92 -6.85 7.20 -9.61
N GLU A 93 -7.92 6.40 -9.62
CA GLU A 93 -8.44 5.74 -8.42
C GLU A 93 -7.38 4.82 -7.79
N LEU A 94 -6.71 3.98 -8.60
CA LEU A 94 -5.66 3.09 -8.11
C LEU A 94 -4.47 3.90 -7.55
N ALA A 95 -4.09 4.98 -8.21
CA ALA A 95 -3.03 5.87 -7.74
C ALA A 95 -3.40 6.55 -6.41
N GLN A 96 -4.65 6.98 -6.23
CA GLN A 96 -5.12 7.54 -4.96
C GLN A 96 -5.11 6.48 -3.85
N GLN A 97 -5.57 5.26 -4.14
CA GLN A 97 -5.55 4.14 -3.21
C GLN A 97 -4.12 3.82 -2.75
N LEU A 98 -3.15 3.83 -3.67
CA LEU A 98 -1.72 3.65 -3.35
C LEU A 98 -1.16 4.77 -2.48
N LYS A 99 -1.49 6.03 -2.76
CA LYS A 99 -1.07 7.17 -1.93
C LYS A 99 -1.62 7.05 -0.51
N LEU A 100 -2.87 6.65 -0.38
CA LEU A 100 -3.50 6.43 0.93
C LEU A 100 -2.82 5.28 1.69
N TYR A 101 -2.57 4.16 1.00
CA TYR A 101 -1.84 3.02 1.57
C TYR A 101 -0.43 3.44 2.05
N GLN A 102 0.32 4.20 1.24
CA GLN A 102 1.64 4.70 1.61
C GLN A 102 1.60 5.58 2.86
N GLN A 103 0.58 6.44 2.99
CA GLN A 103 0.41 7.27 4.19
C GLN A 103 0.16 6.43 5.45
N TYR A 104 -0.74 5.43 5.37
CA TYR A 104 -1.01 4.54 6.49
C TYR A 104 0.19 3.67 6.85
N LYS A 105 0.93 3.17 5.85
CA LYS A 105 2.15 2.40 6.07
C LYS A 105 3.18 3.22 6.85
N ARG A 106 3.43 4.47 6.44
CA ARG A 106 4.32 5.39 7.17
C ARG A 106 3.84 5.69 8.59
N ALA A 107 2.54 5.88 8.79
CA ALA A 107 1.98 6.10 10.12
C ALA A 107 2.14 4.86 11.02
N ALA A 108 1.96 3.65 10.47
CA ALA A 108 2.19 2.39 11.17
C ALA A 108 3.66 2.22 11.56
N GLU A 109 4.59 2.55 10.66
CA GLU A 109 6.03 2.54 10.93
C GLU A 109 6.41 3.52 12.04
N GLN A 110 5.86 4.74 12.04
CA GLN A 110 6.08 5.74 13.11
C GLN A 110 5.53 5.27 14.46
N LEU A 111 4.35 4.65 14.46
CA LEU A 111 3.77 4.08 15.66
C LEU A 111 4.61 2.93 16.19
N ARG A 112 5.11 2.07 15.30
CA ARG A 112 6.00 0.96 15.64
C ARG A 112 7.29 1.46 16.26
N ALA A 113 7.94 2.46 15.65
CA ALA A 113 9.14 3.09 16.20
C ALA A 113 8.88 3.69 17.58
N SER A 114 7.74 4.37 17.77
CA SER A 114 7.36 4.94 19.08
C SER A 114 7.18 3.88 20.17
N PHE A 115 6.67 2.69 19.80
CA PHE A 115 6.53 1.55 20.70
C PHE A 115 7.88 0.93 21.05
N ASP A 116 8.74 0.72 20.04
CA ASP A 116 10.06 0.09 20.19
C ASP A 116 11.04 1.00 20.95
N GLU A 117 10.89 2.33 20.86
CA GLU A 117 11.62 3.33 21.67
C GLU A 117 11.26 3.30 23.17
N GLU A 118 10.41 2.37 23.62
CA GLU A 118 9.87 2.32 24.98
C GLU A 118 9.39 3.70 25.47
N ARG A 119 8.66 4.46 24.64
CA ARG A 119 7.88 5.61 25.13
C ARG A 119 6.75 5.07 26.00
N ARG A 120 7.10 4.64 27.21
CA ARG A 120 6.22 4.10 28.22
C ARG A 120 5.34 5.26 28.69
N LEU A 121 4.19 5.39 28.05
CA LEU A 121 3.12 6.24 28.53
C LEU A 121 2.59 5.58 29.80
N PHE A 122 3.09 6.02 30.95
CA PHE A 122 2.57 5.57 32.24
C PHE A 122 1.25 6.30 32.50
N VAL A 123 0.14 5.58 32.33
CA VAL A 123 -1.17 6.09 32.73
C VAL A 123 -1.17 6.22 34.25
N ARG A 124 -1.61 7.39 34.72
CA ARG A 124 -1.76 7.67 36.14
C ARG A 124 -2.82 6.74 36.75
N GLN A 125 -2.42 5.88 37.70
CA GLN A 125 -3.31 4.89 38.32
C GLN A 125 -4.15 5.40 39.49
N ALA A 126 -3.82 6.55 40.09
CA ALA A 126 -4.53 7.09 41.25
C ALA A 126 -4.68 8.63 41.17
N PRO A 127 -5.79 9.22 41.66
CA PRO A 127 -6.00 10.66 41.70
C PRO A 127 -4.94 11.40 42.54
N PRO A 128 -4.78 12.74 42.37
CA PRO A 128 -3.79 13.49 43.15
C PRO A 128 -4.08 13.42 44.64
N PRO A 129 -3.03 13.28 45.48
CA PRO A 129 -3.23 13.38 46.91
C PRO A 129 -3.85 14.74 47.21
N VAL A 130 -4.92 14.73 48.00
CA VAL A 130 -5.50 15.96 48.54
C VAL A 130 -4.51 16.45 49.60
N ILE A 131 -3.83 17.56 49.31
CA ILE A 131 -2.97 18.22 50.29
C ILE A 131 -3.87 19.20 51.04
N GLU A 132 -4.27 18.84 52.25
CA GLU A 132 -4.86 19.78 53.18
C GLU A 132 -3.73 20.70 53.66
N ILE A 133 -3.72 21.92 53.13
CA ILE A 133 -2.82 22.97 53.63
C ILE A 133 -3.44 23.43 54.94
N GLU A 134 -2.94 22.92 56.06
CA GLU A 134 -3.21 23.52 57.37
C GLU A 134 -2.70 24.96 57.31
N GLN A 135 -3.65 25.91 57.23
CA GLN A 135 -3.32 27.31 57.40
C GLN A 135 -2.98 27.51 58.88
N GLU A 136 -1.69 27.48 59.21
CA GLU A 136 -1.21 27.96 60.51
C GLU A 136 -1.65 29.43 60.66
N LEU A 137 -2.56 29.64 61.62
CA LEU A 137 -3.00 30.94 62.13
C LEU A 137 -2.04 31.42 63.22
#